data_AF-A0A6C0E969-F1
#
_entry.id   AF-A0A6C0E969-F1
#
_cell.length_a   1.000
_cell.length_b   1.000
_cell.length_c   1.000
_cell.angle_alpha   90.00
_cell.angle_beta   90.00
_cell.angle_gamma   90.00
#
_symmetry.space_group_name_H-M   'P 1'
#
loop_
_entity.id
_entity.type
_entity.pdbx_description
1 polymer ?
#
loop_
_entity_poly.entity_id
_entity_poly.type
_entity_poly.pdbx_seq_one_letter_code
_entity_poly.pdbx_strand_id
1 'polypeptide(L)'
;MSLTYQQFIKNFEKDCIFMKCLNNQMKHFNFQYKIGLNEDIIAFNASGTCEPGGLYFTTSKYVYQFLEFGMNICVIELCTDAQFYMDPYDPRKFKTNKFIIKDMLPQSEEIYEIAVRRVPQSLQLIENQSEKICKIAVGMDAHILQFVRNQTEEICKIAVQLDGLTLQFVKNQTKEICELAVQQNGDALRFVKNQTGEICKLAVEQNGLALQFVKNQTEDLCILAVQRECYSLKYVQNQTYAICKLAVQKYGNVLYYVNVPNKTYEICKIAVLQNGLALEYVENQTKELCKIAVQQNGWALEFVQNQTDEICKIAVQTSGEALRFVKNKTDEICKIAIQRNKFATVFIDE
;
A
#
# COMPACT_ATOMS: atom_id res chain seq x y z
N MET A 1 33.38 23.91 -15.63
CA MET A 1 34.36 24.54 -16.53
C MET A 1 34.26 23.86 -17.88
N SER A 2 34.30 24.63 -18.98
CA SER A 2 34.24 24.08 -20.34
C SER A 2 35.54 23.35 -20.67
N LEU A 3 35.42 22.20 -21.32
CA LEU A 3 36.53 21.34 -21.74
C LEU A 3 36.64 21.35 -23.26
N THR A 4 37.88 21.34 -23.78
CA THR A 4 38.14 21.02 -25.19
C THR A 4 37.99 19.52 -25.45
N TYR A 5 37.86 19.12 -26.71
CA TYR A 5 37.83 17.70 -27.09
C TYR A 5 38.98 16.89 -26.48
N GLN A 6 40.22 17.40 -26.56
CA GLN A 6 41.40 16.72 -26.03
C GLN A 6 41.41 16.61 -24.50
N GLN A 7 40.78 17.56 -23.80
CA GLN A 7 40.62 17.48 -22.35
C GLN A 7 39.51 16.49 -21.97
N PHE A 8 38.41 16.49 -22.72
CA PHE A 8 37.26 15.61 -22.48
C PHE A 8 37.62 14.14 -22.72
N ILE A 9 38.20 13.81 -23.88
CA ILE A 9 38.40 12.42 -24.31
C ILE A 9 39.42 11.66 -23.46
N LYS A 10 40.34 12.36 -22.77
CA LYS A 10 41.32 11.76 -21.85
C LYS A 10 40.68 11.03 -20.67
N ASN A 11 39.41 11.29 -20.38
CA ASN A 11 38.68 10.66 -19.28
C ASN A 11 38.04 9.32 -19.67
N PHE A 12 38.20 8.87 -20.93
CA PHE A 12 37.52 7.70 -21.46
C PHE A 12 38.52 6.71 -22.10
N GLU A 13 38.14 5.43 -22.10
CA GLU A 13 38.86 4.38 -22.82
C GLU A 13 38.81 4.62 -24.34
N LYS A 14 39.80 4.10 -25.08
CA LYS A 14 39.96 4.39 -26.52
C LYS A 14 38.79 3.91 -27.37
N ASP A 15 38.09 2.88 -26.93
CA ASP A 15 36.95 2.23 -27.57
C ASP A 15 35.60 2.67 -26.97
N CYS A 16 35.60 3.73 -26.16
CA CYS A 16 34.37 4.26 -25.57
C CYS A 16 33.40 4.75 -26.64
N ILE A 17 32.17 4.22 -26.62
CA ILE A 17 31.09 4.62 -27.53
C ILE A 17 30.21 5.65 -26.83
N PHE A 18 30.00 6.79 -27.49
CA PHE A 18 29.09 7.83 -27.03
C PHE A 18 27.71 7.65 -27.66
N MET A 19 26.67 7.88 -26.87
CA MET A 19 25.29 7.62 -27.24
C MET A 19 24.35 8.72 -26.77
N LYS A 20 23.20 8.81 -27.44
CA LYS A 20 22.10 9.71 -27.12
C LYS A 20 20.79 8.94 -27.13
N CYS A 21 19.99 9.04 -26.07
CA CYS A 21 18.60 8.59 -26.06
C CYS A 21 17.69 9.70 -26.55
N LEU A 22 16.82 9.38 -27.51
CA LEU A 22 15.79 10.28 -28.04
C LEU A 22 14.42 9.60 -27.98
N ASN A 23 13.37 10.41 -27.93
CA ASN A 23 12.00 9.93 -28.09
C ASN A 23 11.70 9.57 -29.56
N ASN A 24 10.51 9.00 -29.82
CA ASN A 24 10.10 8.56 -31.15
C ASN A 24 10.02 9.71 -32.18
N GLN A 25 9.98 10.98 -31.73
CA GLN A 25 10.00 12.16 -32.60
C GLN A 25 11.41 12.69 -32.86
N MET A 26 12.46 12.00 -32.40
CA MET A 26 13.85 12.48 -32.45
C MET A 26 14.04 13.81 -31.72
N LYS A 27 13.36 14.01 -30.58
CA LYS A 27 13.42 15.23 -29.77
C LYS A 27 13.95 14.99 -28.37
N HIS A 28 14.51 16.05 -27.78
CA HIS A 28 14.78 16.15 -26.34
C HIS A 28 14.67 17.63 -25.93
N PHE A 29 13.81 17.95 -24.94
CA PHE A 29 13.50 19.32 -24.49
C PHE A 29 13.32 20.32 -25.64
N ASN A 30 12.42 20.00 -26.59
CA ASN A 30 12.07 20.80 -27.79
C ASN A 30 13.15 20.91 -28.88
N PHE A 31 14.39 20.47 -28.64
CA PHE A 31 15.38 20.38 -29.70
C PHE A 31 15.07 19.20 -30.63
N GLN A 32 14.95 19.47 -31.94
CA GLN A 32 14.76 18.45 -32.97
C GLN A 32 16.12 17.98 -33.48
N TYR A 33 16.42 16.70 -33.25
CA TYR A 33 17.64 16.07 -33.74
C TYR A 33 17.44 15.51 -35.15
N LYS A 34 18.54 15.42 -35.89
CA LYS A 34 18.65 14.78 -37.21
C LYS A 34 19.86 13.87 -37.27
N ILE A 35 19.85 12.88 -38.16
CA ILE A 35 21.08 12.16 -38.53
C ILE A 35 22.06 13.18 -39.15
N GLY A 36 23.34 13.09 -38.79
CA GLY A 36 24.34 14.10 -39.13
C GLY A 36 24.57 15.12 -38.00
N LEU A 37 25.10 16.30 -38.36
CA LEU A 37 25.50 17.34 -37.40
C LEU A 37 24.28 17.97 -36.69
N ASN A 38 24.35 18.01 -35.37
CA ASN A 38 23.42 18.71 -34.49
C ASN A 38 24.21 19.70 -33.64
N GLU A 39 23.82 20.98 -33.67
CA GLU A 39 24.43 22.07 -32.91
C GLU A 39 23.34 22.75 -32.08
N ASP A 40 23.62 23.00 -30.81
CA ASP A 40 22.68 23.69 -29.93
C ASP A 40 22.48 25.13 -30.40
N ILE A 41 21.23 25.58 -30.39
CA ILE A 41 20.86 26.95 -30.73
C ILE A 41 21.09 27.92 -29.57
N ILE A 42 21.26 27.40 -28.36
CA ILE A 42 21.56 28.17 -27.16
C ILE A 42 23.08 28.18 -26.94
N ALA A 43 23.62 29.34 -26.54
CA ALA A 43 25.02 29.47 -26.18
C ALA A 43 25.44 28.42 -25.14
N PHE A 44 26.63 27.83 -25.32
CA PHE A 44 27.09 26.73 -24.48
C PHE A 44 27.28 27.16 -23.03
N ASN A 45 26.66 26.41 -22.13
CA ASN A 45 26.74 26.59 -20.70
C ASN A 45 27.38 25.34 -20.06
N ALA A 46 28.57 25.54 -19.50
CA ALA A 46 29.39 24.49 -18.88
C ALA A 46 29.22 24.43 -17.35
N SER A 47 27.98 24.58 -16.89
CA SER A 47 27.55 24.40 -15.50
C SER A 47 26.21 23.69 -15.41
N GLY A 48 25.92 23.21 -14.19
CA GLY A 48 24.61 22.77 -13.75
C GLY A 48 24.18 21.38 -14.25
N THR A 49 23.36 20.74 -13.42
CA THR A 49 22.62 19.54 -13.79
C THR A 49 21.35 19.98 -14.53
N CYS A 50 21.15 19.47 -15.76
CA CYS A 50 19.92 19.74 -16.54
C CYS A 50 19.64 21.23 -16.88
N GLU A 51 20.66 22.08 -16.98
CA GLU A 51 20.50 23.48 -17.42
C GLU A 51 20.52 23.62 -18.96
N PRO A 52 19.81 24.63 -19.52
CA PRO A 52 19.92 24.98 -20.95
C PRO A 52 21.35 25.28 -21.41
N GLY A 53 21.61 25.25 -22.72
CA GLY A 53 22.92 25.60 -23.30
C GLY A 53 23.85 24.41 -23.48
N GLY A 54 23.45 23.42 -24.26
CA GLY A 54 24.24 22.26 -24.69
C GLY A 54 23.40 20.98 -24.80
N LEU A 55 23.76 20.15 -25.77
CA LEU A 55 23.14 18.86 -26.06
C LEU A 55 23.67 17.79 -25.12
N TYR A 56 22.76 17.17 -24.37
CA TYR A 56 23.11 16.10 -23.42
C TYR A 56 23.30 14.75 -24.08
N PHE A 57 24.35 14.01 -23.72
CA PHE A 57 24.64 12.66 -24.18
C PHE A 57 25.28 11.83 -23.05
N THR A 58 25.53 10.56 -23.33
CA THR A 58 26.08 9.60 -22.38
C THR A 58 26.99 8.59 -23.09
N THR A 59 27.52 7.59 -22.38
CA THR A 59 28.26 6.48 -22.98
C THR A 59 27.38 5.24 -23.11
N SER A 60 27.80 4.27 -23.92
CA SER A 60 27.17 2.95 -23.98
C SER A 60 27.04 2.26 -22.63
N LYS A 61 27.98 2.52 -21.70
CA LYS A 61 27.95 2.02 -20.32
C LYS A 61 26.75 2.55 -19.52
N TYR A 62 26.22 3.72 -19.85
CA TYR A 62 25.20 4.39 -19.05
C TYR A 62 23.90 4.67 -19.81
N VAL A 63 23.86 4.44 -21.12
CA VAL A 63 22.71 4.75 -22.00
C VAL A 63 21.38 4.19 -21.51
N TYR A 64 21.38 2.98 -20.95
CA TYR A 64 20.19 2.33 -20.44
C TYR A 64 19.53 3.06 -19.26
N GLN A 65 20.27 3.94 -18.55
CA GLN A 65 19.73 4.72 -17.42
C GLN A 65 18.91 5.93 -17.89
N PHE A 66 18.93 6.23 -19.18
CA PHE A 66 18.24 7.37 -19.77
C PHE A 66 17.09 6.95 -20.70
N LEU A 67 16.68 5.68 -20.64
CA LEU A 67 15.61 5.14 -21.50
C LEU A 67 14.22 5.69 -21.13
N GLU A 68 14.07 6.29 -19.95
CA GLU A 68 12.87 7.05 -19.58
C GLU A 68 12.59 8.26 -20.50
N PHE A 69 13.64 8.81 -21.14
CA PHE A 69 13.52 9.92 -22.08
C PHE A 69 13.25 9.48 -23.53
N GLY A 70 13.30 8.17 -23.80
CA GLY A 70 13.08 7.59 -25.11
C GLY A 70 14.01 6.43 -25.43
N MET A 71 13.59 5.58 -26.37
CA MET A 71 14.29 4.34 -26.72
C MET A 71 15.04 4.41 -28.04
N ASN A 72 15.03 5.54 -28.75
CA ASN A 72 15.87 5.74 -29.93
C ASN A 72 17.31 6.01 -29.47
N ILE A 73 18.10 4.93 -29.35
CA ILE A 73 19.51 5.01 -28.97
C ILE A 73 20.34 5.34 -30.22
N CYS A 74 20.87 6.55 -30.26
CA CYS A 74 21.71 7.06 -31.34
C CYS A 74 23.18 6.93 -30.96
N VAL A 75 24.01 6.37 -31.85
CA VAL A 75 25.47 6.41 -31.75
C VAL A 75 25.95 7.77 -32.25
N ILE A 76 26.76 8.45 -31.45
CA ILE A 76 27.21 9.81 -31.77
C ILE A 76 28.73 9.89 -31.95
N GLU A 77 29.14 10.79 -32.85
CA GLU A 77 30.52 11.24 -33.00
C GLU A 77 30.68 12.62 -32.35
N LEU A 78 31.72 12.77 -31.56
CA LEU A 78 32.06 14.05 -30.95
C LEU A 78 32.86 14.90 -31.95
N CYS A 79 32.45 16.15 -32.15
CA CYS A 79 33.19 17.07 -33.00
C CYS A 79 34.46 17.54 -32.28
N THR A 80 35.61 17.55 -32.96
CA THR A 80 36.90 17.90 -32.35
C THR A 80 37.02 19.37 -31.98
N ASP A 81 36.21 20.23 -32.59
CA ASP A 81 36.11 21.66 -32.34
C ASP A 81 34.96 22.03 -31.38
N ALA A 82 34.27 21.04 -30.80
CA ALA A 82 33.21 21.25 -29.83
C ALA A 82 33.75 21.55 -28.42
N GLN A 83 32.88 22.16 -27.62
CA GLN A 83 33.03 22.40 -26.20
C GLN A 83 32.27 21.31 -25.43
N PHE A 84 32.84 20.87 -24.32
CA PHE A 84 32.29 19.78 -23.51
C PHE A 84 32.18 20.18 -22.04
N TYR A 85 31.26 19.53 -21.35
CA TYR A 85 31.11 19.63 -19.91
C TYR A 85 30.77 18.25 -19.34
N MET A 86 31.51 17.89 -18.29
CA MET A 86 31.24 16.72 -17.46
C MET A 86 30.62 17.22 -16.17
N ASP A 87 29.43 16.70 -15.85
CA ASP A 87 28.76 17.05 -14.62
C ASP A 87 29.48 16.40 -13.42
N PRO A 88 30.00 17.17 -12.46
CA PRO A 88 30.70 16.60 -11.30
C PRO A 88 29.74 15.86 -10.35
N TYR A 89 28.43 16.10 -10.45
CA TYR A 89 27.42 15.45 -9.61
C TYR A 89 26.76 14.25 -10.30
N ASP A 90 26.87 14.14 -11.63
CA ASP A 90 26.39 12.98 -12.39
C ASP A 90 27.42 12.49 -13.43
N PRO A 91 28.29 11.52 -13.06
CA PRO A 91 29.36 11.04 -13.94
C PRO A 91 28.84 10.25 -15.16
N ARG A 92 27.53 10.07 -15.29
CA ARG A 92 26.87 9.34 -16.37
C ARG A 92 26.44 10.28 -17.50
N LYS A 93 26.40 11.58 -17.26
CA LYS A 93 25.76 12.58 -18.11
C LYS A 93 26.78 13.63 -18.56
N PHE A 94 26.83 13.86 -19.86
CA PHE A 94 27.75 14.81 -20.48
C PHE A 94 26.98 15.80 -21.35
N LYS A 95 27.58 16.96 -21.59
CA LYS A 95 26.99 18.04 -22.38
C LYS A 95 27.99 18.55 -23.40
N THR A 96 27.54 18.83 -24.61
CA THR A 96 28.37 19.47 -25.64
C THR A 96 27.57 20.45 -26.46
N ASN A 97 28.21 21.46 -27.06
CA ASN A 97 27.52 22.38 -27.95
C ASN A 97 27.15 21.73 -29.29
N LYS A 98 27.86 20.70 -29.75
CA LYS A 98 27.53 19.99 -30.99
C LYS A 98 28.09 18.57 -31.06
N PHE A 99 27.37 17.67 -31.73
CA PHE A 99 27.83 16.33 -32.09
C PHE A 99 27.15 15.87 -33.38
N ILE A 100 27.68 14.79 -33.98
CA ILE A 100 27.09 14.16 -35.16
C ILE A 100 26.39 12.88 -34.71
N ILE A 101 25.12 12.69 -35.08
CA ILE A 101 24.48 11.38 -34.96
C ILE A 101 24.92 10.54 -36.18
N LYS A 102 25.69 9.48 -35.96
CA LYS A 102 26.16 8.59 -37.04
C LYS A 102 25.07 7.63 -37.48
N ASP A 103 24.43 6.99 -36.50
CA ASP A 103 23.47 5.93 -36.73
C ASP A 103 22.55 5.77 -35.51
N MET A 104 21.47 5.03 -35.68
CA MET A 104 20.55 4.64 -34.63
C MET A 104 20.56 3.13 -34.48
N LEU A 105 20.69 2.64 -33.25
CA LEU A 105 20.59 1.20 -33.00
C LEU A 105 19.20 0.71 -33.41
N PRO A 106 19.11 -0.47 -34.05
CA PRO A 106 17.84 -1.04 -34.42
C PRO A 106 17.02 -1.30 -33.16
N GLN A 107 15.75 -0.92 -33.21
CA GLN A 107 14.79 -1.29 -32.18
C GLN A 107 14.66 -2.82 -32.15
N SER A 108 15.20 -3.45 -31.10
CA SER A 108 15.25 -4.90 -30.95
C SER A 108 14.68 -5.34 -29.61
N GLU A 109 14.25 -6.60 -29.54
CA GLU A 109 13.73 -7.19 -28.31
C GLU A 109 14.76 -7.18 -27.17
N GLU A 110 16.06 -7.26 -27.47
CA GLU A 110 17.13 -7.17 -26.48
C GLU A 110 17.20 -5.79 -25.82
N ILE A 111 17.09 -4.71 -26.60
CA ILE A 111 17.09 -3.34 -26.07
C ILE A 111 15.85 -3.12 -25.21
N TYR A 112 14.69 -3.60 -25.65
CA TYR A 112 13.45 -3.54 -24.88
C TYR A 112 13.54 -4.31 -23.58
N GLU A 113 14.10 -5.51 -23.59
CA GLU A 113 14.31 -6.32 -22.39
C GLU A 113 15.21 -5.58 -21.38
N ILE A 114 16.34 -5.02 -21.82
CA ILE A 114 17.21 -4.21 -20.96
C ILE A 114 16.45 -3.01 -20.38
N ALA A 115 15.63 -2.34 -21.19
CA ALA A 115 14.83 -1.20 -20.78
C ALA A 115 13.86 -1.56 -19.66
N VAL A 116 12.99 -2.55 -19.89
CA VAL A 116 11.94 -2.91 -18.93
C VAL A 116 12.47 -3.57 -17.66
N ARG A 117 13.63 -4.25 -17.72
CA ARG A 117 14.27 -4.82 -16.51
C ARG A 117 14.80 -3.76 -15.57
N ARG A 118 15.17 -2.59 -16.08
CA ARG A 118 15.70 -1.48 -15.26
C ARG A 118 14.64 -0.47 -14.90
N VAL A 119 13.77 -0.14 -15.85
CA VAL A 119 12.68 0.82 -15.72
C VAL A 119 11.44 0.19 -16.33
N PRO A 120 10.66 -0.59 -15.56
CA PRO A 120 9.48 -1.29 -16.08
C PRO A 120 8.46 -0.37 -16.77
N GLN A 121 8.37 0.89 -16.34
CA GLN A 121 7.51 1.93 -16.94
C GLN A 121 7.89 2.28 -18.38
N SER A 122 9.10 1.94 -18.84
CA SER A 122 9.51 2.13 -20.24
C SER A 122 8.65 1.32 -21.22
N LEU A 123 7.94 0.28 -20.75
CA LEU A 123 6.99 -0.50 -21.55
C LEU A 123 5.97 0.38 -22.29
N GLN A 124 5.58 1.51 -21.69
CA GLN A 124 4.61 2.44 -22.29
C GLN A 124 5.12 3.07 -23.61
N LEU A 125 6.44 3.19 -23.76
CA LEU A 125 7.11 3.75 -24.94
C LEU A 125 7.27 2.72 -26.06
N ILE A 126 7.12 1.42 -25.75
CA ILE A 126 7.27 0.33 -26.73
C ILE A 126 6.00 0.24 -27.56
N GLU A 127 6.14 0.47 -28.86
CA GLU A 127 5.00 0.40 -29.79
C GLU A 127 4.50 -1.04 -29.97
N ASN A 128 5.43 -1.96 -30.22
CA ASN A 128 5.14 -3.37 -30.43
C ASN A 128 5.57 -4.18 -29.20
N GLN A 129 4.67 -4.27 -28.22
CA GLN A 129 4.92 -5.01 -26.98
C GLN A 129 4.79 -6.52 -27.23
N SER A 130 5.91 -7.25 -27.23
CA SER A 130 5.88 -8.71 -27.26
C SER A 130 5.37 -9.27 -25.93
N GLU A 131 4.79 -10.47 -25.94
CA GLU A 131 4.35 -11.13 -24.70
C GLU A 131 5.50 -11.32 -23.71
N LYS A 132 6.70 -11.65 -24.20
CA LYS A 132 7.92 -11.80 -23.39
C LYS A 132 8.25 -10.50 -22.66
N ILE A 133 8.31 -9.36 -23.36
CA ILE A 133 8.63 -8.06 -22.76
C ILE A 133 7.56 -7.66 -21.73
N CYS A 134 6.27 -7.87 -22.04
CA CYS A 134 5.18 -7.62 -21.09
C CYS A 134 5.33 -8.44 -19.81
N LYS A 135 5.61 -9.75 -19.93
CA LYS A 135 5.81 -10.64 -18.77
C LYS A 135 7.00 -10.20 -17.92
N ILE A 136 8.12 -9.80 -18.54
CA ILE A 136 9.28 -9.28 -17.81
C ILE A 136 8.92 -8.00 -17.06
N ALA A 137 8.28 -7.03 -17.72
CA ALA A 137 7.94 -5.75 -17.13
C ALA A 137 6.95 -5.90 -15.96
N VAL A 138 5.87 -6.66 -16.16
CA VAL A 138 4.88 -6.97 -15.11
C VAL A 138 5.49 -7.81 -13.99
N GLY A 139 6.41 -8.71 -14.32
CA GLY A 139 7.15 -9.51 -13.34
C GLY A 139 8.07 -8.70 -12.43
N MET A 140 8.45 -7.48 -12.84
CA MET A 140 9.24 -6.55 -12.02
C MET A 140 8.35 -5.62 -11.19
N ASP A 141 7.23 -5.18 -11.74
CA ASP A 141 6.22 -4.38 -11.05
C ASP A 141 4.83 -4.70 -11.63
N ALA A 142 3.97 -5.29 -10.80
CA ALA A 142 2.65 -5.74 -11.20
C ALA A 142 1.76 -4.58 -11.70
N HIS A 143 1.99 -3.34 -11.22
CA HIS A 143 1.22 -2.16 -11.64
C HIS A 143 1.48 -1.76 -13.09
N ILE A 144 2.53 -2.30 -13.72
CA ILE A 144 2.83 -2.10 -15.14
C ILE A 144 1.76 -2.73 -16.05
N LEU A 145 0.92 -3.62 -15.52
CA LEU A 145 -0.23 -4.17 -16.24
C LEU A 145 -1.11 -3.08 -16.88
N GLN A 146 -1.18 -1.89 -16.27
CA GLN A 146 -1.90 -0.74 -16.82
C GLN A 146 -1.37 -0.26 -18.18
N PHE A 147 -0.09 -0.48 -18.48
CA PHE A 147 0.57 -0.09 -19.73
C PHE A 147 0.60 -1.21 -20.78
N VAL A 148 0.12 -2.41 -20.42
CA VAL A 148 0.04 -3.56 -21.34
C VAL A 148 -1.14 -3.35 -22.30
N ARG A 149 -0.84 -3.22 -23.59
CA ARG A 149 -1.85 -2.99 -24.64
C ARG A 149 -2.72 -4.24 -24.84
N ASN A 150 -2.06 -5.37 -25.03
CA ASN A 150 -2.68 -6.68 -25.25
C ASN A 150 -2.43 -7.57 -24.03
N GLN A 151 -3.42 -7.65 -23.14
CA GLN A 151 -3.35 -8.47 -21.92
C GLN A 151 -3.72 -9.92 -22.25
N THR A 152 -2.73 -10.83 -22.21
CA THR A 152 -3.00 -12.27 -22.20
C THR A 152 -3.35 -12.73 -20.78
N GLU A 153 -4.04 -13.86 -20.68
CA GLU A 153 -4.40 -14.44 -19.38
C GLU A 153 -3.15 -14.68 -18.51
N GLU A 154 -2.06 -15.19 -19.10
CA GLU A 154 -0.79 -15.41 -18.40
C GLU A 154 -0.17 -14.12 -17.86
N ILE A 155 -0.20 -13.01 -18.62
CA ILE A 155 0.30 -11.71 -18.13
C ILE A 155 -0.55 -11.24 -16.94
N CYS A 156 -1.87 -11.36 -17.04
CA CYS A 156 -2.77 -10.98 -15.95
C CYS A 156 -2.55 -11.84 -14.70
N LYS A 157 -2.37 -13.16 -14.85
CA LYS A 157 -2.07 -14.08 -13.74
C LYS A 157 -0.78 -13.69 -13.03
N ILE A 158 0.30 -13.41 -13.77
CA ILE A 158 1.57 -12.93 -13.18
C ILE A 158 1.34 -11.66 -12.35
N ALA A 159 0.58 -10.69 -12.89
CA ALA A 159 0.30 -9.43 -12.19
C ALA A 159 -0.44 -9.67 -10.86
N VAL A 160 -1.56 -10.39 -10.89
CA VAL A 160 -2.40 -10.58 -9.70
C VAL A 160 -1.78 -11.50 -8.66
N GLN A 161 -0.90 -12.41 -9.08
CA GLN A 161 -0.12 -13.25 -8.16
C GLN A 161 0.98 -12.46 -7.44
N LEU A 162 1.52 -11.41 -8.07
CA LEU A 162 2.48 -10.50 -7.44
C LEU A 162 1.79 -9.47 -6.52
N ASP A 163 0.70 -8.86 -7.00
CA ASP A 163 -0.15 -7.94 -6.22
C ASP A 163 -1.62 -8.09 -6.64
N GLY A 164 -2.45 -8.67 -5.77
CA GLY A 164 -3.86 -8.94 -6.04
C GLY A 164 -4.68 -7.68 -6.34
N LEU A 165 -4.26 -6.51 -5.84
CA LEU A 165 -4.94 -5.24 -6.11
C LEU A 165 -4.78 -4.79 -7.57
N THR A 166 -3.83 -5.35 -8.31
CA THR A 166 -3.67 -5.09 -9.76
C THR A 166 -4.81 -5.64 -10.60
N LEU A 167 -5.72 -6.43 -10.00
CA LEU A 167 -6.99 -6.82 -10.62
C LEU A 167 -7.77 -5.61 -11.17
N GLN A 168 -7.59 -4.43 -10.57
CA GLN A 168 -8.18 -3.17 -11.06
C GLN A 168 -7.78 -2.80 -12.50
N PHE A 169 -6.62 -3.26 -12.98
CA PHE A 169 -6.12 -3.01 -14.33
C PHE A 169 -6.42 -4.15 -15.32
N VAL A 170 -6.97 -5.26 -14.85
CA VAL A 170 -7.34 -6.40 -15.71
C VAL A 170 -8.58 -6.05 -16.53
N LYS A 171 -8.42 -5.98 -17.86
CA LYS A 171 -9.49 -5.64 -18.79
C LYS A 171 -10.55 -6.74 -18.83
N ASN A 172 -10.11 -7.98 -19.04
CA ASN A 172 -10.94 -9.18 -19.15
C ASN A 172 -10.68 -10.10 -17.96
N GLN A 173 -11.61 -10.11 -17.00
CA GLN A 173 -11.50 -10.91 -15.78
C GLN A 173 -12.06 -12.32 -16.04
N THR A 174 -11.20 -13.34 -15.96
CA THR A 174 -11.62 -14.74 -15.87
C THR A 174 -11.85 -15.12 -14.40
N LYS A 175 -12.61 -16.19 -14.15
CA LYS A 175 -12.82 -16.73 -12.80
C LYS A 175 -11.48 -16.98 -12.10
N GLU A 176 -10.55 -17.64 -12.80
CA GLU A 176 -9.23 -17.99 -12.27
C GLU A 176 -8.39 -16.75 -11.91
N ILE A 177 -8.37 -15.71 -12.76
CA ILE A 177 -7.68 -14.45 -12.44
C ILE A 177 -8.27 -13.81 -11.18
N CYS A 178 -9.60 -13.78 -11.05
CA CYS A 178 -10.26 -13.23 -9.86
C CYS A 178 -9.94 -14.04 -8.61
N GLU A 179 -9.95 -15.37 -8.69
CA GLU A 179 -9.62 -16.27 -7.57
C GLU A 179 -8.17 -16.08 -7.12
N LEU A 180 -7.22 -16.06 -8.06
CA LEU A 180 -5.80 -15.78 -7.75
C LEU A 180 -5.63 -14.42 -7.08
N ALA A 181 -6.32 -13.38 -7.57
CA ALA A 181 -6.24 -12.04 -6.99
C ALA A 181 -6.74 -12.00 -5.54
N VAL A 182 -7.91 -12.58 -5.25
CA VAL A 182 -8.47 -12.55 -3.89
C VAL A 182 -7.77 -13.51 -2.92
N GLN A 183 -7.19 -14.60 -3.42
CA GLN A 183 -6.34 -15.49 -2.63
C GLN A 183 -5.02 -14.81 -2.24
N GLN A 184 -4.48 -13.94 -3.11
CA GLN A 184 -3.31 -13.14 -2.82
C GLN A 184 -3.65 -12.01 -1.83
N ASN A 185 -4.73 -11.26 -2.08
CA ASN A 185 -5.21 -10.18 -1.22
C ASN A 185 -6.75 -10.10 -1.27
N GLY A 186 -7.41 -10.40 -0.16
CA GLY A 186 -8.87 -10.43 -0.05
C GLY A 186 -9.54 -9.09 -0.38
N ASP A 187 -8.85 -7.96 -0.18
CA ASP A 187 -9.37 -6.64 -0.55
C ASP A 187 -9.49 -6.45 -2.07
N ALA A 188 -8.82 -7.29 -2.88
CA ALA A 188 -8.98 -7.30 -4.32
C ALA A 188 -10.43 -7.61 -4.75
N LEU A 189 -11.25 -8.19 -3.85
CA LEU A 189 -12.68 -8.44 -4.08
C LEU A 189 -13.42 -7.17 -4.52
N ARG A 190 -12.98 -5.98 -4.07
CA ARG A 190 -13.54 -4.68 -4.48
C ARG A 190 -13.49 -4.42 -6.00
N PHE A 191 -12.56 -5.08 -6.70
CA PHE A 191 -12.34 -4.93 -8.14
C PHE A 191 -12.95 -6.08 -8.97
N VAL A 192 -13.50 -7.11 -8.32
CA VAL A 192 -14.17 -8.23 -9.00
C VAL A 192 -15.49 -7.75 -9.59
N LYS A 193 -15.60 -7.77 -10.93
CA LYS A 193 -16.81 -7.32 -11.65
C LYS A 193 -18.00 -8.25 -11.36
N ASN A 194 -17.78 -9.56 -11.46
CA ASN A 194 -18.78 -10.60 -11.28
C ASN A 194 -18.43 -11.46 -10.05
N GLN A 195 -19.01 -11.11 -8.90
CA GLN A 195 -18.77 -11.84 -7.64
C GLN A 195 -19.59 -13.14 -7.61
N THR A 196 -18.90 -14.27 -7.48
CA THR A 196 -19.52 -15.57 -7.17
C THR A 196 -19.39 -15.88 -5.69
N GLY A 197 -20.21 -16.80 -5.17
CA GLY A 197 -20.10 -17.25 -3.78
C GLY A 197 -18.71 -17.81 -3.44
N GLU A 198 -18.09 -18.52 -4.38
CA GLU A 198 -16.74 -19.06 -4.23
C GLU A 198 -15.66 -17.97 -4.14
N ILE A 199 -15.71 -16.95 -5.03
CA ILE A 199 -14.76 -15.83 -4.99
C ILE A 199 -14.93 -15.02 -3.69
N CYS A 200 -16.16 -14.73 -3.29
CA CYS A 200 -16.43 -14.04 -2.03
C CYS A 200 -15.92 -14.84 -0.83
N LYS A 201 -16.13 -16.16 -0.83
CA LYS A 201 -15.63 -17.05 0.22
C LYS A 201 -14.10 -17.01 0.29
N LEU A 202 -13.41 -17.19 -0.84
CA LEU A 202 -11.94 -17.12 -0.89
C LEU A 202 -11.40 -15.78 -0.36
N ALA A 203 -12.01 -14.66 -0.74
CA ALA A 203 -11.62 -13.34 -0.26
C ALA A 203 -11.79 -13.20 1.27
N VAL A 204 -12.92 -13.65 1.81
CA VAL A 204 -13.22 -13.60 3.25
C VAL A 204 -12.37 -14.59 4.05
N GLU A 205 -12.04 -15.75 3.50
CA GLU A 205 -11.10 -16.69 4.11
C GLU A 205 -9.69 -16.13 4.23
N GLN A 206 -9.27 -15.33 3.23
CA GLN A 206 -7.98 -14.65 3.21
C GLN A 206 -7.95 -13.46 4.19
N ASN A 207 -8.98 -12.61 4.18
CA ASN A 207 -9.12 -11.45 5.06
C ASN A 207 -10.59 -11.27 5.48
N GLY A 208 -10.89 -11.40 6.78
CA GLY A 208 -12.27 -11.34 7.26
C GLY A 208 -12.95 -9.98 7.00
N LEU A 209 -12.17 -8.90 6.90
CA LEU A 209 -12.68 -7.56 6.59
C LEU A 209 -13.05 -7.38 5.11
N ALA A 210 -12.65 -8.30 4.22
CA ALA A 210 -13.07 -8.29 2.82
C ALA A 210 -14.60 -8.43 2.67
N LEU A 211 -15.31 -8.87 3.72
CA LEU A 211 -16.77 -8.85 3.80
C LEU A 211 -17.37 -7.48 3.43
N GLN A 212 -16.66 -6.38 3.70
CA GLN A 212 -17.10 -5.02 3.33
C GLN A 212 -17.30 -4.83 1.81
N PHE A 213 -16.67 -5.65 0.98
CA PHE A 213 -16.76 -5.58 -0.48
C PHE A 213 -17.75 -6.61 -1.07
N VAL A 214 -18.34 -7.48 -0.24
CA VAL A 214 -19.31 -8.48 -0.67
C VAL A 214 -20.66 -7.81 -0.95
N LYS A 215 -21.15 -7.89 -2.20
CA LYS A 215 -22.43 -7.29 -2.60
C LYS A 215 -23.63 -8.03 -2.02
N ASN A 216 -23.60 -9.36 -2.02
CA ASN A 216 -24.67 -10.23 -1.56
C ASN A 216 -24.15 -11.12 -0.42
N GLN A 217 -24.41 -10.73 0.82
CA GLN A 217 -23.94 -11.46 2.00
C GLN A 217 -24.90 -12.60 2.35
N THR A 218 -24.35 -13.81 2.55
CA THR A 218 -25.07 -14.94 3.15
C THR A 218 -24.70 -15.04 4.63
N GLU A 219 -25.57 -15.66 5.43
CA GLU A 219 -25.29 -15.86 6.86
C GLU A 219 -24.00 -16.67 7.08
N ASP A 220 -23.78 -17.75 6.33
CA ASP A 220 -22.56 -18.54 6.41
C ASP A 220 -21.30 -17.72 6.12
N LEU A 221 -21.35 -16.82 5.13
CA LEU A 221 -20.22 -15.97 4.78
C LEU A 221 -19.96 -14.89 5.86
N CYS A 222 -21.02 -14.34 6.46
CA CYS A 222 -20.90 -13.42 7.59
C CYS A 222 -20.31 -14.12 8.82
N ILE A 223 -20.75 -15.35 9.11
CA ILE A 223 -20.19 -16.18 10.18
C ILE A 223 -18.71 -16.42 9.91
N LEU A 224 -18.35 -16.83 8.69
CA LEU A 224 -16.96 -17.06 8.30
C LEU A 224 -16.10 -15.80 8.49
N ALA A 225 -16.59 -14.64 8.07
CA ALA A 225 -15.91 -13.36 8.25
C ALA A 225 -15.65 -13.05 9.73
N VAL A 226 -16.67 -13.21 10.58
CA VAL A 226 -16.56 -12.96 12.04
C VAL A 226 -15.65 -13.97 12.72
N GLN A 227 -15.68 -15.25 12.29
CA GLN A 227 -14.77 -16.28 12.76
C GLN A 227 -13.32 -15.94 12.43
N ARG A 228 -13.04 -15.41 11.23
CA ARG A 228 -11.71 -14.93 10.85
C ARG A 228 -11.34 -13.69 11.65
N GLU A 229 -12.15 -12.65 11.58
CA GLU A 229 -11.91 -11.35 12.22
C GLU A 229 -13.22 -10.80 12.80
N CYS A 230 -13.35 -10.82 14.13
CA CYS A 230 -14.60 -10.43 14.81
C CYS A 230 -15.03 -8.98 14.49
N TYR A 231 -14.09 -8.08 14.22
CA TYR A 231 -14.37 -6.71 13.80
C TYR A 231 -15.07 -6.59 12.44
N SER A 232 -15.11 -7.66 11.64
CA SER A 232 -15.93 -7.71 10.43
C SER A 232 -17.44 -7.59 10.71
N LEU A 233 -17.87 -7.78 11.98
CA LEU A 233 -19.26 -7.55 12.40
C LEU A 233 -19.78 -6.17 11.96
N LYS A 234 -18.91 -5.16 11.95
CA LYS A 234 -19.27 -3.79 11.52
C LYS A 234 -19.71 -3.71 10.05
N TYR A 235 -19.38 -4.71 9.24
CA TYR A 235 -19.73 -4.81 7.83
C TYR A 235 -20.86 -5.81 7.54
N VAL A 236 -21.38 -6.50 8.57
CA VAL A 236 -22.50 -7.43 8.44
C VAL A 236 -23.78 -6.63 8.25
N GLN A 237 -24.42 -6.76 7.08
CA GLN A 237 -25.65 -6.03 6.74
C GLN A 237 -26.85 -6.53 7.57
N ASN A 238 -26.98 -7.85 7.70
CA ASN A 238 -28.05 -8.50 8.45
C ASN A 238 -27.45 -9.26 9.64
N GLN A 239 -27.36 -8.60 10.78
CA GLN A 239 -26.85 -9.21 12.00
C GLN A 239 -27.90 -10.15 12.63
N THR A 240 -27.56 -11.43 12.80
CA THR A 240 -28.36 -12.40 13.55
C THR A 240 -27.80 -12.59 14.96
N TYR A 241 -28.62 -13.11 15.87
CA TYR A 241 -28.17 -13.45 17.23
C TYR A 241 -26.91 -14.35 17.22
N ALA A 242 -26.86 -15.32 16.31
CA ALA A 242 -25.72 -16.24 16.18
C ALA A 242 -24.44 -15.50 15.79
N ILE A 243 -24.50 -14.61 14.80
CA ILE A 243 -23.35 -13.79 14.35
C ILE A 243 -22.89 -12.85 15.48
N CYS A 244 -23.81 -12.12 16.12
CA CYS A 244 -23.48 -11.20 17.20
C CYS A 244 -22.85 -11.94 18.39
N LYS A 245 -23.45 -13.06 18.82
CA LYS A 245 -22.94 -13.90 19.90
C LYS A 245 -21.51 -14.36 19.62
N LEU A 246 -21.28 -14.90 18.42
CA LEU A 246 -19.96 -15.35 18.01
C LEU A 246 -18.92 -14.21 18.08
N ALA A 247 -19.28 -13.02 17.61
CA ALA A 247 -18.38 -11.87 17.60
C ALA A 247 -17.96 -11.44 19.01
N VAL A 248 -18.93 -11.26 19.92
CA VAL A 248 -18.65 -10.81 21.29
C VAL A 248 -17.99 -11.88 22.16
N GLN A 249 -18.20 -13.17 21.85
CA GLN A 249 -17.47 -14.27 22.49
C GLN A 249 -15.97 -14.22 22.16
N LYS A 250 -15.61 -13.78 20.95
CA LYS A 250 -14.21 -13.65 20.54
C LYS A 250 -13.57 -12.39 21.12
N TYR A 251 -14.29 -11.26 21.10
CA TYR A 251 -13.82 -10.01 21.69
C TYR A 251 -14.98 -9.14 22.17
N GLY A 252 -15.07 -8.91 23.49
CA GLY A 252 -16.22 -8.29 24.14
C GLY A 252 -16.48 -6.85 23.68
N ASN A 253 -15.42 -6.07 23.38
CA ASN A 253 -15.58 -4.70 22.89
C ASN A 253 -16.22 -4.62 21.51
N VAL A 254 -16.32 -5.73 20.77
CA VAL A 254 -17.09 -5.78 19.52
C VAL A 254 -18.58 -5.54 19.77
N LEU A 255 -19.05 -5.59 21.03
CA LEU A 255 -20.38 -5.12 21.43
C LEU A 255 -20.69 -3.71 20.91
N TYR A 256 -19.67 -2.85 20.75
CA TYR A 256 -19.80 -1.53 20.10
C TYR A 256 -20.49 -1.61 18.73
N TYR A 257 -20.20 -2.64 17.92
CA TYR A 257 -20.70 -2.82 16.55
C TYR A 257 -22.01 -3.65 16.48
N VAL A 258 -22.53 -4.14 17.59
CA VAL A 258 -23.81 -4.87 17.60
C VAL A 258 -24.94 -3.86 17.42
N ASN A 259 -25.83 -4.08 16.44
CA ASN A 259 -26.98 -3.21 16.23
C ASN A 259 -27.97 -3.30 17.41
N VAL A 260 -28.63 -2.19 17.74
CA VAL A 260 -29.53 -2.08 18.90
C VAL A 260 -30.55 -3.24 19.01
N PRO A 261 -31.22 -3.70 17.94
CA PRO A 261 -32.15 -4.83 18.04
C PRO A 261 -31.50 -6.14 18.53
N ASN A 262 -30.19 -6.31 18.31
CA ASN A 262 -29.43 -7.50 18.72
C ASN A 262 -28.64 -7.31 20.02
N LYS A 263 -28.56 -6.08 20.59
CA LYS A 263 -27.94 -5.81 21.90
C LYS A 263 -28.84 -6.26 23.06
N THR A 264 -29.19 -7.55 23.06
CA THR A 264 -29.98 -8.17 24.12
C THR A 264 -29.15 -8.29 25.41
N TYR A 265 -29.83 -8.46 26.55
CA TYR A 265 -29.17 -8.71 27.83
C TYR A 265 -28.17 -9.88 27.74
N GLU A 266 -28.53 -10.97 27.06
CA GLU A 266 -27.64 -12.12 26.88
C GLU A 266 -26.38 -11.79 26.07
N ILE A 267 -26.50 -11.03 24.97
CA ILE A 267 -25.32 -10.60 24.20
C ILE A 267 -24.43 -9.66 25.03
N CYS A 268 -25.02 -8.71 25.75
CA CYS A 268 -24.29 -7.82 26.65
C CYS A 268 -23.59 -8.60 27.77
N LYS A 269 -24.27 -9.58 28.38
CA LYS A 269 -23.71 -10.45 29.42
C LYS A 269 -22.52 -11.25 28.91
N ILE A 270 -22.64 -11.84 27.72
CA ILE A 270 -21.52 -12.57 27.08
C ILE A 270 -20.34 -11.64 26.82
N ALA A 271 -20.58 -10.44 26.28
CA ALA A 271 -19.54 -9.46 26.00
C ALA A 271 -18.81 -9.01 27.28
N VAL A 272 -19.57 -8.71 28.35
CA VAL A 272 -19.03 -8.27 29.65
C VAL A 272 -18.28 -9.39 30.37
N LEU A 273 -18.76 -10.64 30.28
CA LEU A 273 -18.03 -11.80 30.79
C LEU A 273 -16.69 -12.00 30.06
N GLN A 274 -16.62 -11.70 28.77
CA GLN A 274 -15.40 -11.77 27.99
C GLN A 274 -14.44 -10.60 28.34
N ASN A 275 -14.97 -9.37 28.39
CA ASN A 275 -14.24 -8.16 28.80
C ASN A 275 -15.17 -7.22 29.58
N GLY A 276 -14.90 -7.01 30.87
CA GLY A 276 -15.72 -6.20 31.76
C GLY A 276 -15.81 -4.74 31.33
N LEU A 277 -14.80 -4.21 30.62
CA LEU A 277 -14.83 -2.87 30.06
C LEU A 277 -15.87 -2.71 28.94
N ALA A 278 -16.34 -3.80 28.33
CA ALA A 278 -17.41 -3.76 27.34
C ALA A 278 -18.74 -3.23 27.92
N LEU A 279 -18.85 -3.09 29.25
CA LEU A 279 -19.95 -2.39 29.92
C LEU A 279 -20.13 -0.95 29.39
N GLU A 280 -19.06 -0.31 28.92
CA GLU A 280 -19.09 0.99 28.23
C GLU A 280 -20.14 1.04 27.10
N TYR A 281 -20.33 -0.07 26.38
CA TYR A 281 -21.20 -0.14 25.20
C TYR A 281 -22.62 -0.67 25.50
N VAL A 282 -22.96 -0.83 26.78
CA VAL A 282 -24.27 -1.27 27.25
C VAL A 282 -25.13 -0.06 27.60
N GLU A 283 -26.22 0.14 26.86
CA GLU A 283 -27.16 1.25 27.08
C GLU A 283 -27.97 1.07 28.36
N ASN A 284 -28.57 -0.12 28.53
CA ASN A 284 -29.44 -0.44 29.66
C ASN A 284 -28.71 -1.35 30.66
N GLN A 285 -27.97 -0.75 31.59
CA GLN A 285 -27.20 -1.48 32.60
C GLN A 285 -28.09 -2.00 33.73
N THR A 286 -28.09 -3.32 33.96
CA THR A 286 -28.73 -3.91 35.15
C THR A 286 -27.73 -3.99 36.31
N LYS A 287 -28.23 -3.99 37.55
CA LYS A 287 -27.38 -4.17 38.74
C LYS A 287 -26.54 -5.45 38.66
N GLU A 288 -27.13 -6.54 38.16
CA GLU A 288 -26.42 -7.81 37.95
C GLU A 288 -25.28 -7.66 36.93
N LEU A 289 -25.56 -7.05 35.77
CA LEU A 289 -24.56 -6.88 34.72
C LEU A 289 -23.40 -5.97 35.16
N CYS A 290 -23.69 -4.89 35.89
CA CYS A 290 -22.65 -4.05 36.49
C CYS A 290 -21.76 -4.84 37.45
N LYS A 291 -22.34 -5.70 38.30
CA LYS A 291 -21.56 -6.57 39.19
C LYS A 291 -20.66 -7.51 38.40
N ILE A 292 -21.20 -8.17 37.37
CA ILE A 292 -20.41 -9.06 36.50
C ILE A 292 -19.24 -8.29 35.89
N ALA A 293 -19.47 -7.07 35.39
CA ALA A 293 -18.42 -6.24 34.81
C ALA A 293 -17.29 -5.92 35.79
N VAL A 294 -17.62 -5.43 36.99
CA VAL A 294 -16.60 -5.05 37.98
C VAL A 294 -15.94 -6.26 38.66
N GLN A 295 -16.59 -7.43 38.64
CA GLN A 295 -15.98 -8.70 39.05
C GLN A 295 -14.95 -9.17 38.01
N GLN A 296 -15.25 -9.01 36.72
CA GLN A 296 -14.35 -9.37 35.63
C GLN A 296 -13.16 -8.41 35.56
N ASN A 297 -13.41 -7.10 35.64
CA ASN A 297 -12.39 -6.05 35.65
C ASN A 297 -12.87 -4.88 36.52
N GLY A 298 -12.20 -4.66 37.65
CA GLY A 298 -12.56 -3.60 38.61
C GLY A 298 -12.60 -2.19 38.00
N TRP A 299 -11.84 -1.93 36.93
CA TRP A 299 -11.83 -0.63 36.24
C TRP A 299 -13.13 -0.37 35.47
N ALA A 300 -13.93 -1.40 35.19
CA ALA A 300 -15.25 -1.23 34.59
C ALA A 300 -16.19 -0.34 35.44
N LEU A 301 -15.85 -0.07 36.71
CA LEU A 301 -16.55 0.88 37.56
C LEU A 301 -16.65 2.28 36.93
N GLU A 302 -15.66 2.68 36.13
CA GLU A 302 -15.67 3.93 35.35
C GLU A 302 -16.93 4.06 34.51
N PHE A 303 -17.41 2.95 33.93
CA PHE A 303 -18.55 2.91 33.04
C PHE A 303 -19.89 2.61 33.74
N VAL A 304 -19.90 2.39 35.06
CA VAL A 304 -21.14 2.11 35.80
C VAL A 304 -21.94 3.40 35.97
N GLN A 305 -23.12 3.47 35.33
CA GLN A 305 -23.99 4.64 35.38
C GLN A 305 -24.51 4.89 36.81
N ASN A 306 -25.04 3.84 37.45
CA ASN A 306 -25.63 3.87 38.78
C ASN A 306 -24.79 3.04 39.77
N GLN A 307 -23.83 3.69 40.43
CA GLN A 307 -22.96 3.06 41.42
C GLN A 307 -23.74 2.81 42.73
N THR A 308 -23.56 1.62 43.29
CA THR A 308 -24.03 1.27 44.65
C THR A 308 -22.83 0.88 45.49
N ASP A 309 -22.90 1.05 46.81
CA ASP A 309 -21.83 0.64 47.72
C ASP A 309 -21.37 -0.80 47.45
N GLU A 310 -22.32 -1.70 47.18
CA GLU A 310 -22.02 -3.09 46.85
C GLU A 310 -21.17 -3.22 45.56
N ILE A 311 -21.54 -2.53 44.49
CA ILE A 311 -20.77 -2.54 43.22
C ILE A 311 -19.39 -1.90 43.42
N CYS A 312 -19.31 -0.77 44.13
CA CYS A 312 -18.05 -0.09 44.42
C CYS A 312 -17.11 -0.97 45.23
N LYS A 313 -17.61 -1.62 46.30
CA LYS A 313 -16.84 -2.55 47.13
C LYS A 313 -16.29 -3.70 46.28
N ILE A 314 -17.12 -4.31 45.43
CA ILE A 314 -16.67 -5.37 44.52
C ILE A 314 -15.56 -4.85 43.59
N ALA A 315 -15.76 -3.68 42.96
CA ALA A 315 -14.78 -3.11 42.04
C ALA A 315 -13.41 -2.88 42.68
N VAL A 316 -13.37 -2.27 43.88
CA VAL A 316 -12.12 -2.00 44.59
C VAL A 316 -11.49 -3.26 45.18
N GLN A 317 -12.28 -4.31 45.48
CA GLN A 317 -11.76 -5.65 45.82
C GLN A 317 -11.09 -6.30 44.61
N THR A 318 -11.69 -6.18 43.43
CA THR A 318 -11.11 -6.68 42.18
C THR A 318 -9.81 -5.94 41.86
N SER A 319 -9.85 -4.60 41.85
CA SER A 319 -8.70 -3.73 41.58
C SER A 319 -8.74 -2.50 42.49
N GLY A 320 -7.78 -2.39 43.43
CA GLY A 320 -7.73 -1.27 44.38
C GLY A 320 -7.72 0.11 43.71
N GLU A 321 -7.08 0.23 42.54
CA GLU A 321 -7.02 1.46 41.73
C GLU A 321 -8.40 1.93 41.22
N ALA A 322 -9.41 1.05 41.20
CA ALA A 322 -10.77 1.42 40.83
C ALA A 322 -11.38 2.44 41.79
N LEU A 323 -10.77 2.66 42.97
CA LEU A 323 -11.15 3.70 43.91
C LEU A 323 -11.23 5.09 43.25
N ARG A 324 -10.37 5.35 42.26
CA ARG A 324 -10.39 6.58 41.47
C ARG A 324 -11.75 6.88 40.84
N PHE A 325 -12.50 5.84 40.45
CA PHE A 325 -13.79 5.97 39.79
C PHE A 325 -14.99 5.94 40.75
N VAL A 326 -14.76 5.76 42.05
CA VAL A 326 -15.84 5.74 43.06
C VAL A 326 -16.36 7.16 43.27
N LYS A 327 -17.64 7.39 42.96
CA LYS A 327 -18.30 8.70 43.12
C LYS A 327 -18.51 9.11 44.58
N ASN A 328 -18.82 8.14 45.46
CA ASN A 328 -18.99 8.36 46.90
C ASN A 328 -18.07 7.42 47.69
N LYS A 329 -16.93 7.95 48.15
CA LYS A 329 -15.86 7.20 48.82
C LYS A 329 -16.16 7.06 50.31
N THR A 330 -16.82 5.98 50.71
CA THR A 330 -17.01 5.68 52.14
C THR A 330 -15.73 5.13 52.77
N ASP A 331 -15.56 5.32 54.08
CA ASP A 331 -14.42 4.77 54.84
C ASP A 331 -14.23 3.27 54.60
N GLU A 332 -15.33 2.53 54.48
CA GLU A 332 -15.29 1.09 54.24
C GLU A 332 -14.75 0.77 52.83
N ILE A 333 -15.21 1.49 51.80
CA ILE A 333 -14.71 1.32 50.42
C ILE A 333 -13.23 1.69 50.34
N CYS A 334 -12.81 2.81 50.94
CA CYS A 334 -11.41 3.22 50.99
C CYS A 334 -10.53 2.18 51.69
N LYS A 335 -10.96 1.67 52.86
CA LYS A 335 -10.22 0.62 53.59
C LYS A 335 -10.04 -0.63 52.73
N ILE A 336 -11.10 -1.09 52.07
CA ILE A 336 -11.05 -2.24 51.18
C ILE A 336 -10.07 -2.00 50.01
N ALA A 337 -10.13 -0.83 49.38
CA ALA A 337 -9.25 -0.47 48.26
C ALA A 337 -7.77 -0.47 48.67
N ILE A 338 -7.43 0.14 49.81
CA ILE A 338 -6.06 0.24 50.34
C ILE A 338 -5.53 -1.13 50.76
N GLN A 339 -6.39 -1.97 51.37
CA GLN A 339 -6.06 -3.36 51.68
C GLN A 339 -5.74 -4.15 50.41
N ARG A 340 -6.46 -3.89 49.32
CA ARG A 340 -6.22 -4.53 48.02
C ARG A 340 -4.96 -4.02 47.32
N ASN A 341 -4.77 -2.70 47.28
CA ASN A 341 -3.58 -2.04 46.77
C ASN A 341 -3.24 -0.82 47.64
N LYS A 342 -2.08 -0.86 48.31
CA LYS A 342 -1.63 0.25 49.16
C LYS A 342 -1.49 1.57 48.41
N PHE A 343 -1.19 1.54 47.11
CA PHE A 343 -1.09 2.75 46.30
C PHE A 343 -2.43 3.44 46.08
N ALA A 344 -3.57 2.76 46.31
CA ALA A 344 -4.89 3.36 46.18
C ALA A 344 -5.11 4.54 47.15
N THR A 345 -4.27 4.72 48.17
CA THR A 345 -4.31 5.89 49.05
C THR A 345 -4.25 7.22 48.31
N VAL A 346 -3.62 7.25 47.12
CA VAL A 346 -3.52 8.49 46.31
C VAL A 346 -4.88 8.99 45.80
N PHE A 347 -5.91 8.13 45.76
CA PHE A 347 -7.24 8.49 45.25
C PHE A 347 -8.27 8.79 46.35
N ILE A 348 -7.87 8.85 47.62
CA ILE A 348 -8.82 9.16 48.73
C ILE A 348 -9.23 10.63 48.69
N ASP A 349 -8.30 11.50 48.34
CA ASP A 349 -8.43 12.97 48.40
C ASP A 349 -8.69 13.62 47.01
N GLU A 350 -8.80 12.81 45.95
CA GLU A 350 -9.27 13.22 44.60
C GLU A 350 -10.80 13.13 44.51
#